data_AF-A0A380WPB8-F1
#
_entry.id   AF-A0A380WPB8-F1
#
_cell.length_a   1.000
_cell.length_b   1.000
_cell.length_c   1.000
_cell.angle_alpha   90.00
_cell.angle_beta   90.00
_cell.angle_gamma   90.00
#
_symmetry.space_group_name_H-M   'P 1'
#
loop_
_entity.id
_entity.type
_entity.pdbx_description
1 polymer ?
#
loop_
_entity_poly.entity_id
_entity_poly.type
_entity_poly.pdbx_seq_one_letter_code
_entity_poly.pdbx_strand_id
1 'polypeptide(L)' 'MKTTSNNLSDAEAIRDDLRLLRKRIADLHDRRSFDDVDILLSVAESHADQRLATLRRTGG' A
#
# COMPACT_ATOMS: atom_id res chain seq x y z
N MET A 1 -11.51 6.06 -21.85
CA MET A 1 -11.71 5.49 -20.50
C MET A 1 -10.63 4.45 -20.09
N LYS A 2 -9.45 4.36 -20.73
CA LYS A 2 -8.43 3.33 -20.40
C LYS A 2 -7.46 3.71 -19.27
N THR A 3 -7.20 4.99 -19.03
CA THR A 3 -6.20 5.44 -18.05
C THR A 3 -6.63 5.22 -16.60
N THR A 4 -7.92 5.40 -16.31
CA THR A 4 -8.46 5.26 -14.95
C THR A 4 -8.44 3.81 -14.46
N SER A 5 -8.77 2.85 -15.32
CA SER A 5 -8.72 1.42 -14.99
C SER A 5 -7.29 0.91 -14.75
N ASN A 6 -6.31 1.40 -15.52
CA ASN A 6 -4.91 1.04 -15.30
C ASN A 6 -4.39 1.62 -13.97
N ASN A 7 -4.68 2.89 -13.71
CA ASN A 7 -4.28 3.56 -12.46
C ASN A 7 -4.90 2.91 -11.21
N LEU A 8 -6.13 2.40 -11.31
CA LEU A 8 -6.78 1.66 -10.23
C LEU A 8 -6.06 0.34 -9.96
N SER A 9 -5.82 -0.46 -11.02
CA SER A 9 -5.08 -1.72 -10.92
C SER A 9 -3.66 -1.53 -10.33
N ASP A 10 -2.95 -0.49 -10.77
CA ASP A 10 -1.60 -0.17 -10.28
C ASP A 10 -1.62 0.20 -8.78
N ALA A 11 -2.62 0.98 -8.35
CA ALA A 11 -2.77 1.35 -6.95
C ALA A 11 -3.16 0.16 -6.06
N GLU A 12 -3.92 -0.82 -6.59
CA GLU A 12 -4.26 -2.06 -5.87
C GLU A 12 -3.03 -2.94 -5.69
N ALA A 13 -2.22 -3.11 -6.74
CA ALA A 13 -0.97 -3.86 -6.68
C ALA A 13 0.01 -3.27 -5.65
N ILE A 14 0.21 -1.96 -5.66
CA ILE A 14 1.09 -1.27 -4.69
C ILE A 14 0.64 -1.52 -3.25
N ARG A 15 -0.66 -1.45 -2.97
CA ARG A 15 -1.18 -1.71 -1.61
C ARG A 15 -0.92 -3.15 -1.18
N ASP A 16 -1.11 -4.11 -2.08
CA ASP A 16 -0.92 -5.52 -1.78
C ASP A 16 0.56 -5.86 -1.56
N ASP A 17 1.46 -5.25 -2.32
CA ASP A 17 2.92 -5.35 -2.13
C ASP A 17 3.37 -4.77 -0.77
N LEU A 18 2.83 -3.62 -0.35
CA LEU A 18 3.11 -3.03 0.96
C LEU A 18 2.68 -3.95 2.10
N ARG A 19 1.49 -4.55 2.00
CA ARG A 19 0.98 -5.51 2.98
C ARG A 19 1.80 -6.79 3.02
N LEU A 20 2.30 -7.25 1.87
CA LEU A 20 3.21 -8.39 1.80
C LEU A 20 4.54 -8.07 2.49
N LEU A 21 5.10 -6.89 2.26
CA LEU A 21 6.33 -6.44 2.88
C LEU A 21 6.17 -6.34 4.41
N ARG A 22 5.07 -5.77 4.89
CA ARG A 22 4.72 -5.72 6.33
C ARG A 22 4.68 -7.11 6.96
N LYS A 23 4.03 -8.09 6.31
CA LYS A 23 4.00 -9.48 6.81
C LYS A 23 5.41 -10.08 6.90
N ARG A 24 6.23 -9.89 5.87
CA ARG A 24 7.61 -10.39 5.85
C ARG A 24 8.46 -9.80 6.96
N ILE A 25 8.35 -8.50 7.21
CA ILE A 25 9.07 -7.82 8.30
C ILE A 25 8.57 -8.29 9.66
N ALA A 26 7.25 -8.48 9.82
CA ALA A 26 6.69 -9.05 11.03
C ALA A 26 7.23 -10.47 11.29
N ASP A 27 7.55 -11.25 10.27
CA ASP A 27 8.11 -12.59 10.45
C ASP A 27 9.63 -12.59 10.76
N LEU A 28 10.30 -11.42 10.73
CA LEU A 28 11.72 -11.31 11.09
C LEU A 28 11.91 -11.38 12.61
N HIS A 29 12.96 -12.09 13.02
CA HIS A 29 13.29 -12.33 14.43
C HIS A 29 13.68 -11.05 15.20
N ASP A 30 14.13 -10.01 14.50
CA ASP A 30 14.59 -8.74 15.09
C ASP A 30 13.64 -7.58 14.76
N ARG A 31 12.38 -7.68 15.20
CA ARG A 31 11.34 -6.67 14.91
C ARG A 31 11.71 -5.25 15.36
N ARG A 32 12.44 -5.09 16.46
CA ARG A 32 12.78 -3.76 17.02
C ARG A 32 13.67 -2.95 16.07
N SER A 33 14.50 -3.63 15.28
CA SER A 33 15.32 -2.97 14.25
C SER A 33 14.49 -2.42 13.07
N PHE A 34 13.19 -2.70 13.04
CA PHE A 34 12.28 -2.29 11.96
C PHE A 34 11.12 -1.40 12.44
N ASP A 35 11.17 -0.84 13.66
CA ASP A 35 10.10 0.03 14.18
C ASP A 35 9.88 1.25 13.26
N ASP A 36 10.96 1.90 12.79
CA ASP A 36 10.89 3.00 11.82
C ASP A 36 10.29 2.55 10.47
N VAL A 37 10.56 1.30 10.08
CA VAL A 37 10.02 0.73 8.83
C VAL A 37 8.52 0.48 8.95
N ASP A 38 8.01 0.08 10.11
CA ASP A 38 6.57 -0.08 10.33
C ASP A 38 5.82 1.27 10.29
N ILE A 39 6.44 2.34 10.79
CA ILE A 39 5.91 3.70 10.66
C ILE A 39 5.85 4.11 9.19
N LEU A 40 6.94 3.92 8.43
CA LEU A 40 6.98 4.24 7.01
C LEU A 40 5.97 3.42 6.19
N LEU A 41 5.81 2.13 6.51
CA LEU A 41 4.81 1.26 5.90
C LEU A 41 3.39 1.73 6.21
N SER A 42 3.12 2.17 7.45
CA SER A 42 1.81 2.71 7.83
C SER A 42 1.44 3.94 6.99
N VAL A 43 2.40 4.86 6.80
CA VAL A 43 2.19 6.06 5.97
C VAL A 43 1.97 5.68 4.51
N ALA A 44 2.78 4.76 3.98
CA ALA A 44 2.67 4.30 2.59
C ALA A 44 1.34 3.59 2.31
N GLU A 45 0.91 2.69 3.20
CA GLU A 45 -0.36 1.98 3.10
C GLU A 45 -1.55 2.95 3.15
N SER A 46 -1.53 3.91 4.09
CA SER A 46 -2.56 4.95 4.18
C SER A 46 -2.65 5.78 2.89
N HIS A 47 -1.52 6.14 2.30
CA HIS A 47 -1.49 6.87 1.03
C HIS A 47 -2.05 6.05 -0.14
N ALA A 48 -1.69 4.75 -0.22
CA ALA A 48 -2.24 3.85 -1.23
C ALA A 48 -3.78 3.70 -1.09
N ASP A 49 -4.28 3.55 0.14
CA ASP A 49 -5.71 3.46 0.42
C ASP A 49 -6.46 4.76 0.07
N GLN A 50 -5.90 5.93 0.37
CA GLN A 50 -6.46 7.22 -0.03
C GLN A 50 -6.50 7.40 -1.56
N ARG A 51 -5.44 6.97 -2.26
CA ARG A 51 -5.38 7.02 -3.73
C ARG A 51 -6.43 6.09 -4.34
N LEU A 52 -6.61 4.88 -3.81
CA LEU A 52 -7.66 3.96 -4.22
C LEU A 52 -9.06 4.52 -3.99
N ALA A 53 -9.32 5.10 -2.82
CA ALA A 53 -10.60 5.73 -2.52
C ALA A 53 -10.91 6.91 -3.47
N THR A 54 -9.88 7.65 -3.88
CA THR A 54 -10.02 8.74 -4.85
C THR A 54 -10.28 8.21 -6.25
N LEU A 55 -9.51 7.23 -6.73
CA LEU A 55 -9.68 6.63 -8.05
C LEU A 55 -11.06 5.98 -8.23
N ARG A 56 -11.56 5.28 -7.20
CA ARG A 56 -12.90 4.68 -7.19
C ARG A 56 -14.02 5.72 -7.27
N ARG A 57 -13.84 6.89 -6.65
CA ARG A 57 -14.80 8.02 -6.74
C ARG A 57 -14.80 8.69 -8.11
N THR A 58 -13.67 8.69 -8.81
CA THR A 58 -13.53 9.34 -10.13
C THR A 58 -13.75 8.41 -11.32
N GLY A 59 -13.82 7.09 -11.08
CA GLY A 59 -13.89 6.06 -12.12
C GLY A 59 -15.19 5.26 -12.16
N GLY A 60 -16.17 5.58 -11.30
CA GLY A 60 -17.55 5.13 -11.39
C GLY A 60 -18.44 6.21 -11.98
#